data_AF-A0A1Y4DTG9-F1
#
_entry.id   AF-A0A1Y4DTG9-F1
#
_cell.length_a   1.000
_cell.length_b   1.000
_cell.length_c   1.000
_cell.angle_alpha   90.00
_cell.angle_beta   90.00
_cell.angle_gamma   90.00
#
_symmetry.space_group_name_H-M   'P 1'
#
loop_
_entity.id
_entity.type
_entity.pdbx_description
1 polymer ?
#
loop_
_entity_poly.entity_id
_entity_poly.type
_entity_poly.pdbx_seq_one_letter_code
_entity_poly.pdbx_strand_id
1 'polypeptide(L)'
;MSLKVERGRTLARSQALQILFQAEALDKPVDQVLDGDFLLSKGPLNEYAEKLARGCYANLDRIDNALHEVSDNWSLYRMPSADRNLLRIAVYEMRLQTDDPIDDAVVINEAVEVAKAYGTDESARFVNGVLGRIARADELPGHDVELEDDSDADVDVDVVVTDADDQDDESHE
;
A
#
# COMPACT_ATOMS: atom_id res chain seq x y z
N MET A 1 -3.56 -16.83 -20.08
CA MET A 1 -3.17 -16.88 -18.65
C MET A 1 -2.63 -18.26 -18.34
N SER A 2 -1.62 -18.36 -17.45
CA SER A 2 -1.05 -19.64 -17.02
C SER A 2 -2.09 -20.46 -16.24
N LEU A 3 -2.22 -21.75 -16.53
CA LEU A 3 -3.13 -22.68 -15.82
C LEU A 3 -2.84 -22.75 -14.31
N LYS A 4 -1.65 -22.33 -13.87
CA LYS A 4 -1.25 -22.31 -12.47
C LYS A 4 -1.93 -21.18 -11.67
N VAL A 5 -2.14 -20.02 -12.30
CA VAL A 5 -2.82 -18.85 -11.67
C VAL A 5 -4.30 -19.13 -11.41
N GLU A 6 -4.81 -20.21 -11.98
CA GLU A 6 -6.22 -20.55 -12.01
C GLU A 6 -6.67 -21.49 -10.88
N ARG A 7 -5.79 -21.85 -9.93
CA ARG A 7 -6.05 -22.82 -8.86
C ARG A 7 -5.41 -22.44 -7.53
N GLY A 8 -6.01 -22.93 -6.44
CA GLY A 8 -5.43 -22.88 -5.09
C GLY A 8 -5.09 -21.48 -4.59
N ARG A 9 -4.00 -21.37 -3.82
CA ARG A 9 -3.54 -20.08 -3.25
C ARG A 9 -3.08 -19.08 -4.31
N THR A 10 -2.67 -19.52 -5.50
CA THR A 10 -2.29 -18.63 -6.61
C THR A 10 -3.51 -17.89 -7.17
N LEU A 11 -4.66 -18.58 -7.30
CA LEU A 11 -5.93 -17.94 -7.66
C LEU A 11 -6.35 -16.92 -6.61
N ALA A 12 -6.22 -17.26 -5.33
CA ALA A 12 -6.57 -16.36 -4.24
C ALA A 12 -5.72 -15.08 -4.25
N ARG A 13 -4.40 -15.17 -4.47
CA ARG A 13 -3.52 -13.99 -4.65
C ARG A 13 -3.93 -13.15 -5.85
N SER A 14 -4.26 -13.80 -6.96
CA SER A 14 -4.77 -13.15 -8.17
C SER A 14 -6.08 -12.40 -7.92
N GLN A 15 -7.00 -12.97 -7.15
CA GLN A 15 -8.25 -12.30 -6.76
C GLN A 15 -7.99 -11.15 -5.77
N ALA A 16 -7.11 -11.33 -4.78
CA ALA A 16 -6.71 -10.26 -3.86
C ALA A 16 -6.10 -9.06 -4.60
N LEU A 17 -5.26 -9.34 -5.61
CA LEU A 17 -4.70 -8.33 -6.50
C LEU A 17 -5.80 -7.55 -7.23
N GLN A 18 -6.82 -8.23 -7.75
CA GLN A 18 -7.95 -7.57 -8.44
C GLN A 18 -8.75 -6.68 -7.49
N ILE A 19 -8.96 -7.11 -6.25
CA ILE A 19 -9.67 -6.32 -5.23
C ILE A 19 -8.87 -5.06 -4.87
N LEU A 20 -7.58 -5.20 -4.54
CA LEU A 20 -6.72 -4.07 -4.19
C LEU A 20 -6.54 -3.09 -5.36
N PHE A 21 -6.43 -3.61 -6.59
CA PHE A 21 -6.37 -2.79 -7.79
C PHE A 21 -7.65 -1.96 -7.96
N GLN A 22 -8.83 -2.56 -7.71
CA GLN A 22 -10.10 -1.84 -7.76
C GLN A 22 -10.22 -0.79 -6.64
N ALA A 23 -9.79 -1.12 -5.42
CA ALA A 23 -9.76 -0.18 -4.30
C ALA A 23 -8.89 1.05 -4.62
N GLU A 24 -7.70 0.82 -5.17
CA GLU A 24 -6.80 1.89 -5.59
C GLU A 24 -7.36 2.71 -6.76
N ALA A 25 -7.92 2.05 -7.78
CA ALA A 25 -8.47 2.73 -8.97
C ALA A 25 -9.73 3.55 -8.66
N LEU A 26 -10.52 3.13 -7.68
CA LEU A 26 -11.74 3.82 -7.25
C LEU A 26 -11.49 4.82 -6.11
N ASP A 27 -10.27 4.85 -5.56
CA ASP A 27 -9.93 5.60 -4.36
C ASP A 27 -10.90 5.30 -3.20
N LYS A 28 -11.06 4.01 -2.90
CA LYS A 28 -11.99 3.52 -1.87
C LYS A 28 -11.32 2.54 -0.90
N PRO A 29 -11.81 2.49 0.35
CA PRO A 29 -11.43 1.42 1.26
C PRO A 29 -11.76 0.04 0.67
N VAL A 30 -10.90 -0.93 0.96
CA VAL A 30 -11.06 -2.32 0.47
C VAL A 30 -12.42 -2.91 0.87
N ASP A 31 -12.90 -2.57 2.07
CA ASP A 31 -14.19 -3.04 2.59
C ASP A 31 -15.36 -2.52 1.75
N GLN A 32 -15.31 -1.27 1.28
CA GLN A 32 -16.35 -0.74 0.39
C GLN A 32 -16.35 -1.40 -0.99
N VAL A 33 -15.19 -1.87 -1.46
CA VAL A 33 -15.10 -2.66 -2.71
C VAL A 33 -15.69 -4.05 -2.50
N LEU A 34 -15.35 -4.69 -1.38
CA LEU A 34 -15.84 -6.03 -1.02
C LEU A 34 -17.35 -6.07 -0.77
N ASP A 35 -17.91 -5.00 -0.21
CA ASP A 35 -19.35 -4.86 0.04
C ASP A 35 -20.15 -4.46 -1.22
N GLY A 36 -19.45 -4.05 -2.29
CA GLY A 36 -20.04 -3.59 -3.54
C GLY A 36 -19.96 -4.59 -4.70
N ASP A 37 -20.18 -4.07 -5.91
CA ASP A 37 -20.08 -4.85 -7.16
C ASP A 37 -18.62 -4.93 -7.64
N PHE A 38 -17.80 -5.74 -6.96
CA PHE A 38 -16.44 -6.01 -7.40
C PHE A 38 -16.40 -6.96 -8.60
N LEU A 39 -15.34 -6.84 -9.41
CA LEU A 39 -15.10 -7.69 -10.56
C LEU A 39 -13.96 -8.67 -10.29
N LEU A 40 -14.21 -9.95 -10.59
CA LEU A 40 -13.18 -10.99 -10.60
C LEU A 40 -13.08 -11.64 -11.98
N SER A 41 -11.85 -12.00 -12.37
CA SER A 41 -11.65 -12.73 -13.63
C SER A 41 -12.11 -14.19 -13.56
N LYS A 42 -12.22 -14.77 -12.36
CA LYS A 42 -12.54 -16.18 -12.19
C LYS A 42 -13.16 -16.47 -10.82
N GLY A 43 -14.25 -17.24 -10.86
CA GLY A 43 -14.88 -17.88 -9.69
C GLY A 43 -15.49 -16.88 -8.70
N PRO A 44 -16.15 -17.39 -7.64
CA PRO A 44 -16.48 -16.57 -6.49
C PRO A 44 -15.19 -16.13 -5.77
N LEU A 45 -15.29 -15.06 -4.97
CA LEU A 45 -14.20 -14.60 -4.14
C LEU A 45 -13.78 -15.73 -3.18
N ASN A 46 -12.48 -16.04 -3.15
CA ASN A 46 -11.92 -16.98 -2.19
C ASN A 46 -11.76 -16.31 -0.82
N GLU A 47 -12.09 -17.00 0.27
CA GLU A 47 -11.94 -16.48 1.64
C GLU A 47 -10.49 -16.05 1.94
N TYR A 48 -9.50 -16.78 1.42
CA TYR A 48 -8.09 -16.39 1.54
C TYR A 48 -7.79 -15.11 0.76
N ALA A 49 -8.41 -14.90 -0.41
CA ALA A 49 -8.22 -13.68 -1.19
C ALA A 49 -8.75 -12.45 -0.44
N GLU A 50 -9.93 -12.58 0.17
CA GLU A 50 -10.52 -11.53 0.98
C GLU A 50 -9.61 -11.18 2.17
N LYS A 51 -9.15 -12.20 2.89
CA LYS A 51 -8.22 -12.03 4.01
C LYS A 51 -6.92 -11.34 3.59
N LEU A 52 -6.34 -11.73 2.47
CA LEU A 52 -5.15 -11.08 1.92
C LEU A 52 -5.42 -9.61 1.59
N ALA A 53 -6.54 -9.31 0.93
CA ALA A 53 -6.88 -7.95 0.56
C ALA A 53 -7.08 -7.05 1.79
N ARG A 54 -7.85 -7.51 2.78
CA ARG A 54 -8.08 -6.78 4.05
C ARG A 54 -6.80 -6.59 4.85
N GLY A 55 -6.04 -7.67 5.03
CA GLY A 55 -4.78 -7.63 5.81
C GLY A 55 -3.73 -6.74 5.15
N CYS A 56 -3.59 -6.82 3.83
CA CYS A 56 -2.71 -5.94 3.07
C CYS A 56 -3.15 -4.48 3.19
N TYR A 57 -4.44 -4.18 3.00
CA TYR A 57 -4.98 -2.83 3.09
C TYR A 57 -4.75 -2.20 4.47
N ALA A 58 -4.97 -2.97 5.53
CA ALA A 58 -4.78 -2.52 6.92
C ALA A 58 -3.31 -2.21 7.29
N ASN A 59 -2.35 -2.66 6.48
CA ASN A 59 -0.91 -2.50 6.74
C ASN A 59 -0.20 -1.74 5.61
N LEU A 60 -0.94 -1.00 4.77
CA LEU A 60 -0.39 -0.35 3.57
C LEU A 60 0.83 0.50 3.88
N ASP A 61 0.76 1.38 4.87
CA ASP A 61 1.85 2.30 5.19
C ASP A 61 3.13 1.54 5.58
N ARG A 62 3.00 0.56 6.46
CA ARG A 62 4.12 -0.28 6.90
C ARG A 62 4.74 -1.08 5.75
N ILE A 63 3.89 -1.65 4.88
CA ILE A 63 4.32 -2.41 3.72
C ILE A 63 5.00 -1.50 2.68
N ASP A 64 4.42 -0.33 2.41
CA ASP A 64 4.93 0.60 1.41
C ASP A 64 6.26 1.20 1.85
N ASN A 65 6.45 1.49 3.14
CA ASN A 65 7.74 1.90 3.69
C ASN A 65 8.81 0.82 3.47
N ALA A 66 8.50 -0.44 3.80
CA ALA A 66 9.41 -1.56 3.57
C ALA A 66 9.80 -1.70 2.10
N LEU A 67 8.82 -1.58 1.20
CA LEU A 67 9.04 -1.65 -0.24
C LEU A 67 9.84 -0.44 -0.76
N HIS A 68 9.64 0.74 -0.18
CA HIS A 68 10.36 1.96 -0.54
C HIS A 68 11.85 1.85 -0.22
N GLU A 69 12.20 1.35 0.98
CA GLU A 69 13.59 1.16 1.41
C GLU A 69 14.35 0.18 0.52
N VAL A 70 13.73 -0.93 0.13
CA VAL A 70 14.40 -1.95 -0.70
C VAL A 70 14.39 -1.64 -2.19
N SER A 71 13.68 -0.60 -2.64
CA SER A 71 13.49 -0.30 -4.07
C SER A 71 14.20 0.97 -4.55
N ASP A 72 15.25 1.37 -3.84
CA ASP A 72 16.12 2.51 -4.16
C ASP A 72 15.34 3.84 -4.28
N ASN A 73 14.38 4.09 -3.38
CA ASN A 73 13.69 5.38 -3.17
C ASN A 73 12.86 5.95 -4.36
N TRP A 74 12.82 5.27 -5.52
CA TRP A 74 12.25 5.85 -6.74
C TRP A 74 11.16 5.02 -7.42
N SER A 75 11.02 3.73 -7.06
CA SER A 75 10.23 2.80 -7.88
C SER A 75 8.75 2.70 -7.51
N LEU A 76 8.36 2.89 -6.25
CA LEU A 76 7.05 2.41 -5.79
C LEU A 76 5.85 3.08 -6.48
N TYR A 77 5.84 4.40 -6.52
CA TYR A 77 4.74 5.18 -7.14
C TYR A 77 4.81 5.20 -8.67
N ARG A 78 5.99 4.97 -9.26
CA ARG A 78 6.15 4.84 -10.72
C ARG A 78 5.87 3.42 -11.22
N MET A 79 5.70 2.47 -10.31
CA MET A 79 5.40 1.09 -10.62
C MET A 79 3.98 0.95 -11.16
N PRO A 80 3.75 0.06 -12.14
CA PRO A 80 2.40 -0.35 -12.51
C PRO A 80 1.62 -0.77 -11.26
N SER A 81 0.36 -0.32 -11.15
CA SER A 81 -0.48 -0.60 -9.98
C SER A 81 -0.62 -2.10 -9.70
N ALA A 82 -0.64 -2.94 -10.75
CA ALA A 82 -0.66 -4.39 -10.60
C ALA A 82 0.61 -4.93 -9.89
N ASP A 83 1.80 -4.48 -10.30
CA ASP A 83 3.06 -4.92 -9.71
C ASP A 83 3.20 -4.42 -8.27
N ARG A 84 2.78 -3.18 -8.00
CA ARG A 84 2.80 -2.59 -6.65
C ARG A 84 1.89 -3.37 -5.70
N ASN A 85 0.63 -3.60 -6.09
CA ASN A 85 -0.31 -4.34 -5.26
C ASN A 85 0.09 -5.81 -5.07
N LEU A 86 0.74 -6.41 -6.06
CA LEU A 86 1.27 -7.76 -5.94
C LEU A 86 2.44 -7.85 -4.95
N LEU A 87 3.35 -6.87 -4.97
CA LEU A 87 4.41 -6.76 -3.96
C LEU A 87 3.82 -6.59 -2.56
N ARG A 88 2.82 -5.71 -2.42
CA ARG A 88 2.18 -5.48 -1.12
C ARG A 88 1.57 -6.76 -0.53
N ILE A 89 0.85 -7.53 -1.36
CA ILE A 89 0.29 -8.84 -0.96
C ILE A 89 1.40 -9.79 -0.51
N ALA A 90 2.48 -9.92 -1.29
CA ALA A 90 3.56 -10.84 -0.98
C ALA A 90 4.29 -10.47 0.32
N VAL A 91 4.54 -9.16 0.55
CA VAL A 91 5.15 -8.67 1.79
C VAL A 91 4.25 -8.94 3.00
N TYR A 92 2.95 -8.69 2.87
CA TYR A 92 1.97 -9.02 3.91
C TYR A 92 2.04 -10.51 4.28
N GLU A 93 1.99 -11.41 3.29
CA GLU A 93 2.06 -12.86 3.52
C GLU A 93 3.36 -13.29 4.19
N MET A 94 4.49 -12.73 3.76
CA MET A 94 5.82 -13.12 4.24
C MET A 94 6.10 -12.65 5.66
N ARG A 95 5.51 -11.54 6.09
CA ARG A 95 5.99 -10.83 7.30
C ARG A 95 4.90 -10.41 8.29
N LEU A 96 3.65 -10.30 7.85
CA LEU A 96 2.55 -9.77 8.68
C LEU A 96 1.42 -10.79 8.92
N GLN A 97 1.28 -11.78 8.03
CA GLN A 97 0.33 -12.87 8.21
C GLN A 97 0.84 -13.90 9.24
N THR A 98 0.30 -13.86 10.46
CA THR A 98 0.79 -14.70 11.56
C THR A 98 0.02 -16.02 11.75
N ASP A 99 -1.20 -16.12 11.22
CA ASP A 99 -2.11 -17.23 11.50
C ASP A 99 -1.96 -18.44 10.55
N ASP A 100 -1.34 -18.24 9.38
CA ASP A 100 -1.02 -19.29 8.41
C ASP A 100 0.30 -18.93 7.69
N PRO A 101 1.46 -19.17 8.33
CA PRO A 101 2.75 -18.79 7.78
C PRO A 101 3.08 -19.65 6.55
N ILE A 102 3.55 -19.00 5.49
CA ILE A 102 3.95 -19.63 4.24
C ILE A 102 5.45 -19.38 4.05
N ASP A 103 6.18 -20.39 3.58
CA ASP A 103 7.59 -20.26 3.25
C ASP A 103 7.82 -19.14 2.21
N ASP A 104 8.79 -18.26 2.48
CA ASP A 104 9.13 -17.10 1.65
C ASP A 104 9.35 -17.50 0.18
N ALA A 105 10.03 -18.62 -0.09
CA ALA A 105 10.28 -19.05 -1.45
C ALA A 105 8.99 -19.46 -2.17
N VAL A 106 8.00 -20.00 -1.44
CA VAL A 106 6.68 -20.29 -2.01
C VAL A 106 5.94 -19.00 -2.34
N VAL A 107 5.91 -18.02 -1.42
CA VAL A 107 5.25 -16.73 -1.67
C VAL A 107 5.87 -16.03 -2.88
N ILE A 108 7.20 -15.96 -2.95
CA ILE A 108 7.93 -15.36 -4.07
C ILE A 108 7.59 -16.05 -5.39
N ASN A 109 7.67 -17.39 -5.43
CA ASN A 109 7.39 -18.13 -6.65
C ASN A 109 5.95 -17.89 -7.14
N GLU A 110 4.97 -17.86 -6.24
CA GLU A 110 3.58 -17.61 -6.63
C GLU A 110 3.35 -16.16 -7.05
N ALA A 111 3.97 -15.18 -6.39
CA ALA A 111 3.93 -13.78 -6.82
C ALA A 111 4.53 -13.62 -8.23
N VAL A 112 5.66 -14.25 -8.53
CA VAL A 112 6.27 -14.21 -9.87
C VAL A 112 5.35 -14.81 -10.93
N GLU A 113 4.65 -15.90 -10.62
CA GLU A 113 3.68 -16.49 -11.55
C GLU A 113 2.46 -15.59 -11.80
N VAL A 114 1.99 -14.87 -10.78
CA VAL A 114 0.93 -13.86 -10.92
C VAL A 114 1.44 -12.66 -11.75
N ALA A 115 2.68 -12.19 -11.51
CA ALA A 115 3.28 -11.08 -12.26
C ALA A 115 3.37 -11.39 -13.77
N LYS A 116 3.70 -12.63 -14.14
CA LYS A 116 3.69 -13.07 -15.55
C LYS A 116 2.29 -13.06 -16.18
N ALA A 117 1.23 -13.17 -15.37
CA ALA A 117 -0.13 -13.20 -15.87
C ALA A 117 -0.77 -11.81 -16.02
N TYR A 118 -0.38 -10.86 -15.17
CA TYR A 118 -0.95 -9.49 -15.15
C TYR A 118 -0.02 -8.41 -15.68
N GLY A 119 1.28 -8.66 -15.73
CA GLY A 119 2.31 -7.72 -16.16
C GLY A 119 3.07 -8.19 -17.39
N THR A 120 4.35 -7.86 -17.44
CA THR A 120 5.28 -8.24 -18.51
C THR A 120 6.37 -9.18 -17.99
N ASP A 121 7.23 -9.68 -18.88
CA ASP A 121 8.42 -10.43 -18.45
C ASP A 121 9.36 -9.59 -17.56
N GLU A 122 9.34 -8.27 -17.71
CA GLU A 122 10.07 -7.35 -16.86
C GLU A 122 9.47 -7.27 -15.45
N SER A 123 8.13 -7.26 -15.34
CA SER A 123 7.40 -7.30 -14.07
C SER A 123 7.80 -8.53 -13.24
N ALA A 124 7.85 -9.72 -13.86
CA ALA A 124 8.23 -10.95 -13.18
C ALA A 124 9.65 -10.90 -12.61
N ARG A 125 10.62 -10.37 -13.36
CA ARG A 125 12.01 -10.19 -12.90
C ARG A 125 12.10 -9.17 -11.78
N PHE A 126 11.37 -8.07 -11.92
CA PHE A 126 11.35 -6.99 -10.94
C PHE A 126 10.77 -7.46 -9.60
N VAL A 127 9.58 -8.08 -9.61
CA VAL A 127 8.93 -8.66 -8.43
C VAL A 127 9.84 -9.64 -7.71
N ASN A 128 10.47 -10.58 -8.46
CA ASN A 128 11.41 -11.52 -7.89
C ASN A 128 12.62 -10.83 -7.22
N GLY A 129 13.14 -9.78 -7.84
CA GLY A 129 14.29 -9.03 -7.32
C GLY A 129 13.97 -8.29 -6.03
N VAL A 130 12.81 -7.62 -5.95
CA VAL A 130 12.36 -6.88 -4.77
C VAL A 130 12.05 -7.84 -3.62
N LEU A 131 11.23 -8.87 -3.85
CA LEU A 131 10.86 -9.80 -2.79
C LEU A 131 12.07 -10.62 -2.31
N GLY A 132 13.04 -10.91 -3.18
CA GLY A 132 14.30 -11.54 -2.77
C GLY A 132 15.17 -10.66 -1.85
N ARG A 133 15.00 -9.34 -1.87
CA ARG A 133 15.65 -8.43 -0.89
C ARG A 133 14.89 -8.42 0.43
N ILE A 134 13.56 -8.34 0.39
CA ILE A 134 12.70 -8.47 1.58
C ILE A 134 12.93 -9.80 2.30
N ALA A 135 13.06 -10.90 1.57
CA ALA A 135 13.29 -12.23 2.13
C ALA A 135 14.61 -12.35 2.91
N ARG A 136 15.60 -11.52 2.61
CA ARG A 136 16.91 -11.52 3.29
C ARG A 136 16.95 -10.59 4.50
N ALA A 137 15.94 -9.76 4.69
CA ALA A 137 15.82 -8.91 5.86
C ALA A 137 15.24 -9.74 7.02
N ASP A 138 15.90 -9.70 8.17
CA ASP A 138 15.48 -10.40 9.39
C ASP A 138 14.18 -9.80 9.96
N GLU A 139 14.01 -8.49 9.80
CA GLU A 139 12.81 -7.73 10.14
C GLU A 139 12.32 -6.95 8.92
N LEU A 140 11.04 -6.54 8.91
CA LEU A 140 10.53 -5.66 7.87
C LEU A 140 11.32 -4.35 7.88
N PRO A 141 11.95 -3.95 6.75
CA PRO A 141 12.54 -2.64 6.60
C PRO A 141 11.48 -1.55 6.80
N GLY A 142 11.84 -0.37 7.31
CA GLY A 142 10.90 0.70 7.68
C GLY A 142 10.68 0.81 9.19
N HIS A 143 10.90 2.01 9.73
CA HIS A 143 10.34 2.36 11.05
C HIS A 143 8.83 2.55 10.91
N ASP A 144 8.08 2.17 11.95
CA ASP A 144 6.73 2.68 12.11
C ASP A 144 6.82 4.21 12.02
N VAL A 145 6.09 4.82 11.09
CA VAL A 145 5.92 6.28 11.11
C VAL A 145 5.08 6.53 12.35
N GLU A 146 5.72 6.73 13.50
CA GLU A 146 5.07 7.44 14.58
C GLU A 146 4.66 8.77 13.94
N LEU A 147 3.36 8.92 13.69
CA LEU A 147 2.79 10.21 13.36
C LEU A 147 3.20 11.10 14.52
N GLU A 148 4.23 11.93 14.33
CA GLU A 148 4.47 13.05 15.23
C GLU A 148 3.15 13.81 15.23
N ASP A 149 2.44 13.73 16.36
CA ASP A 149 1.22 14.47 16.60
C ASP A 149 1.65 15.93 16.52
N ASP A 150 1.43 16.58 15.38
CA ASP A 150 1.70 18.00 15.06
C ASP A 150 0.80 18.92 15.93
N SER A 151 0.74 18.64 17.22
CA SER A 151 -0.05 19.31 18.25
C SER A 151 0.72 20.42 18.95
N ASP A 152 2.02 20.59 18.67
CA ASP A 152 2.87 21.66 19.22
C ASP A 152 3.17 22.78 18.19
N ALA A 153 2.19 23.11 17.33
CA ALA A 153 2.17 24.43 16.73
C ALA A 153 1.66 25.43 17.78
N ASP A 154 2.53 25.86 18.69
CA ASP A 154 2.39 27.12 19.43
C ASP A 154 2.30 28.25 18.39
N VAL A 155 1.08 28.54 17.95
CA VAL A 155 0.79 29.74 17.17
C VAL A 155 0.87 30.91 18.15
N ASP A 156 2.05 31.51 18.25
CA ASP A 156 2.22 32.86 18.80
C ASP A 156 1.42 33.82 17.89
N VAL A 157 0.14 34.01 18.22
CA VAL A 157 -0.68 35.06 17.62
C VAL A 157 -0.19 36.36 18.23
N ASP A 158 0.77 37.00 17.54
CA ASP A 158 1.14 38.37 17.82
C ASP A 158 -0.08 39.24 17.50
N VAL A 159 -0.84 39.58 18.55
CA VAL A 159 -1.98 40.50 18.48
C VAL A 159 -1.40 41.88 18.22
N VAL A 160 -1.35 42.27 16.94
CA VAL A 160 -1.16 43.67 16.57
C VAL A 160 -2.41 44.43 17.01
N VAL A 161 -2.37 44.95 18.24
CA VAL A 161 -3.34 45.93 18.73
C VAL A 161 -3.19 47.17 17.85
N THR A 162 -4.19 47.44 17.01
CA THR A 162 -4.33 48.74 16.37
C THR A 162 -4.83 49.71 17.43
N ASP A 163 -3.92 50.47 18.02
CA ASP A 163 -4.29 51.64 18.81
C ASP A 163 -4.84 52.70 17.85
N ALA A 164 -6.17 52.78 17.82
CA ALA A 164 -6.88 53.98 17.42
C ALA A 164 -6.90 54.91 18.64
N ASP A 165 -6.08 55.95 18.61
CA ASP A 165 -6.26 57.11 19.47
C ASP A 165 -6.57 58.33 18.59
N ASP A 166 -7.85 58.70 18.63
CA ASP A 166 -8.38 60.05 18.45
C ASP A 166 -7.69 61.02 19.40
N GLN A 167 -7.35 62.21 18.92
CA GLN A 167 -7.62 63.53 19.53
C GLN A 167 -7.04 64.63 18.64
N ASP A 168 -7.94 65.45 18.06
CA ASP A 168 -8.19 66.86 18.40
C ASP A 168 -7.29 67.82 17.60
N ASP A 169 -7.83 68.46 16.57
CA ASP A 169 -8.40 69.83 16.63
C ASP A 169 -7.32 70.88 16.91
N GLU A 170 -6.89 71.60 15.86
CA GLU A 170 -6.73 73.05 15.96
C GLU A 170 -6.62 73.72 14.58
N SER A 171 -7.43 74.76 14.44
CA SER A 171 -7.64 75.68 13.33
C SER A 171 -6.48 76.66 13.04
N HIS A 172 -6.63 77.40 11.93
CA HIS A 172 -5.90 78.59 11.43
C HIS A 172 -4.98 78.25 10.24
N GLU A 173 -5.01 78.93 9.08
CA GLU A 173 -5.64 80.16 8.58
C GLU A 173 -5.69 80.06 7.04
#